data_AF-A0A0F2PXK7-F1
#
_entry.id   AF-A0A0F2PXK7-F1
#
_cell.length_a   1.000
_cell.length_b   1.000
_cell.length_c   1.000
_cell.angle_alpha   90.00
_cell.angle_beta   90.00
_cell.angle_gamma   90.00
#
_symmetry.space_group_name_H-M   'P 1'
#
loop_
_entity.id
_entity.type
_entity.pdbx_description
1 polymer ?
#
loop_
_entity_poly.entity_id
_entity_poly.type
_entity_poly.pdbx_seq_one_letter_code
_entity_poly.pdbx_strand_id
1 'polypeptide(L)'
;MLQKRPPNRLKPRTIAVRAAPGNRLQAIVRFGSLSFAAALGRGGITVFKREGDGATPRAAMSVMGGFRRGGLLTPDRSGIFLDRVG
;
A
#
# COMPACT_ATOMS: atom_id res chain seq x y z
N MET A 1 33.91 10.57 24.08
CA MET A 1 33.13 9.33 23.82
C MET A 1 31.81 9.74 23.16
N LEU A 2 31.72 9.69 21.84
CA LEU A 2 30.57 10.17 21.08
C LEU A 2 29.43 9.14 21.22
N GLN A 3 28.37 9.45 21.96
CA GLN A 3 27.20 8.57 22.02
C GLN A 3 26.50 8.57 20.66
N LYS A 4 26.57 7.45 19.95
CA LYS A 4 25.85 7.21 18.70
C LYS A 4 24.36 7.16 19.05
N ARG A 5 23.59 8.18 18.63
CA ARG A 5 22.13 8.18 18.80
C ARG A 5 21.57 6.87 18.24
N PRO A 6 20.71 6.13 18.98
CA PRO A 6 20.12 4.90 18.47
C PRO A 6 19.37 5.24 17.17
N PRO A 7 19.45 4.38 16.13
CA PRO A 7 18.73 4.63 14.89
C PRO A 7 17.26 4.82 15.23
N ASN A 8 16.71 5.99 14.89
CA ASN A 8 15.30 6.27 15.04
C ASN A 8 14.55 5.15 14.31
N ARG A 9 13.85 4.29 15.06
CA ARG A 9 13.10 3.16 14.51
C ARG A 9 11.86 3.76 13.84
N LEU A 10 12.07 4.41 12.69
CA LEU A 10 11.04 5.13 11.97
C LEU A 10 9.92 4.14 11.68
N LYS A 11 8.73 4.44 12.22
CA LYS A 11 7.51 3.68 11.89
C LYS A 11 7.42 3.58 10.36
N PRO A 12 7.13 2.42 9.78
CA PRO A 12 6.99 2.31 8.34
C PRO A 12 5.95 3.33 7.86
N ARG A 13 6.33 4.22 6.94
CA ARG A 13 5.41 5.21 6.34
C ARG A 13 5.08 4.90 4.89
N THR A 14 5.63 3.81 4.35
CA THR A 14 5.56 3.49 2.93
C THR A 14 4.99 2.10 2.75
N ILE A 15 3.95 2.02 1.93
CA ILE A 15 3.44 0.78 1.37
C ILE A 15 4.16 0.57 0.05
N ALA A 16 5.00 -0.46 -0.03
CA ALA A 16 5.70 -0.82 -1.26
C ALA A 16 4.91 -1.90 -2.00
N VAL A 17 4.56 -1.65 -3.26
CA VAL A 17 3.93 -2.62 -4.14
C VAL A 17 4.91 -2.98 -5.24
N ARG A 18 5.26 -4.26 -5.38
CA ARG A 18 6.18 -4.77 -6.40
C ARG A 18 5.55 -5.96 -7.11
N ALA A 19 5.80 -6.10 -8.42
CA ALA A 19 5.38 -7.29 -9.14
C ALA A 19 5.99 -8.54 -8.49
N ALA A 20 5.18 -9.59 -8.34
CA ALA A 20 5.64 -10.88 -7.88
C ALA A 20 6.46 -11.55 -9.02
N PRO A 21 7.48 -12.36 -8.68
CA PRO A 21 8.18 -13.15 -9.69
C PRO A 21 7.22 -14.15 -10.36
N GLY A 22 7.48 -14.45 -11.63
CA GLY A 22 6.72 -15.46 -12.40
C GLY A 22 5.38 -14.97 -12.96
N ASN A 23 4.58 -14.20 -12.22
CA ASN A 23 3.30 -13.69 -12.69
C ASN A 23 3.22 -12.16 -12.64
N ARG A 24 3.25 -11.53 -13.83
CA ARG A 24 3.17 -10.07 -14.00
C ARG A 24 1.84 -9.43 -13.57
N LEU A 25 0.82 -10.23 -13.29
CA LEU A 25 -0.49 -9.77 -12.77
C LEU A 25 -0.62 -9.95 -11.25
N GLN A 26 0.43 -10.39 -10.57
CA GLN A 26 0.48 -10.53 -9.11
C GLN A 26 1.53 -9.57 -8.52
N ALA A 27 1.33 -9.20 -7.27
CA ALA A 27 2.22 -8.34 -6.52
C ALA A 27 2.48 -8.86 -5.11
N ILE A 28 3.60 -8.39 -4.56
CA ILE A 28 3.90 -8.43 -3.14
C ILE A 28 3.76 -7.01 -2.61
N VAL A 29 2.84 -6.84 -1.65
CA VAL A 29 2.63 -5.59 -0.91
C VAL A 29 3.36 -5.69 0.42
N ARG A 30 4.21 -4.72 0.72
CA ARG A 30 5.02 -4.69 1.93
C ARG A 30 4.80 -3.41 2.73
N PHE A 31 4.61 -3.56 4.04
CA PHE A 31 4.56 -2.48 5.00
C PHE A 31 5.41 -2.84 6.23
N GLY A 32 6.61 -2.27 6.30
CA GLY A 32 7.60 -2.67 7.31
C GLY A 32 8.03 -4.14 7.13
N SER A 33 7.80 -4.96 8.16
CA SER A 33 8.06 -6.41 8.15
C SER A 33 6.89 -7.24 7.60
N LEU A 34 5.71 -6.64 7.41
CA LEU A 34 4.53 -7.35 6.91
C LEU A 34 4.58 -7.43 5.39
N SER A 35 4.30 -8.61 4.85
CA SER A 35 4.21 -8.87 3.41
C SER A 35 2.92 -9.62 3.09
N PHE A 36 2.23 -9.19 2.04
CA PHE A 36 0.96 -9.74 1.60
C PHE A 36 1.00 -10.00 0.10
N ALA A 37 0.36 -11.09 -0.34
CA ALA A 37 0.06 -11.28 -1.75
C ALA A 37 -1.04 -10.29 -2.18
N ALA A 38 -0.93 -9.76 -3.38
CA ALA A 38 -1.92 -8.85 -3.97
C ALA A 38 -2.07 -9.11 -5.46
N ALA A 39 -3.21 -8.70 -6.00
CA ALA A 39 -3.42 -8.63 -7.44
C ALA A 39 -2.90 -7.29 -8.00
N LEU A 40 -2.39 -7.32 -9.22
CA LEU A 40 -2.23 -6.14 -10.06
C LEU A 40 -3.40 -6.04 -11.02
N GLY A 41 -3.58 -4.86 -11.59
CA GLY A 41 -4.54 -4.68 -12.68
C GLY A 41 -4.23 -5.60 -13.87
N ARG A 42 -5.27 -5.94 -14.65
CA ARG A 42 -5.17 -6.82 -15.83
C ARG A 42 -4.16 -6.34 -16.88
N GLY A 43 -3.88 -5.03 -16.94
CA GLY A 43 -2.86 -4.43 -17.80
C GLY A 43 -1.44 -4.48 -17.23
N GLY A 44 -1.22 -5.10 -16.07
CA GLY A 44 0.07 -5.12 -15.38
C GLY A 44 0.45 -3.75 -14.81
N ILE A 45 1.76 -3.49 -14.70
CA ILE A 45 2.31 -2.22 -14.22
C ILE A 45 2.69 -1.32 -15.40
N THR A 46 2.25 -0.05 -15.40
CA THR A 46 2.60 0.93 -16.44
C THR A 46 2.88 2.30 -15.85
N VAL A 47 3.75 3.08 -16.51
CA VAL A 47 3.94 4.52 -16.23
C VAL A 47 2.89 5.39 -16.93
N PHE A 48 2.29 4.90 -18.02
CA PHE A 48 1.33 5.65 -18.84
C PHE A 48 -0.10 5.17 -18.60
N LYS A 49 -0.50 5.10 -17.32
CA LYS A 49 -1.85 4.65 -16.95
C LYS A 49 -2.89 5.60 -17.54
N ARG A 50 -3.95 5.03 -18.11
CA ARG A 50 -5.15 5.72 -18.61
C ARG A 50 -6.40 5.24 -17.89
N GLU A 51 -7.48 5.98 -18.05
CA GLU A 51 -8.79 5.52 -17.61
C GLU A 51 -9.21 4.28 -18.39
N GLY A 52 -9.77 3.28 -17.71
CA GLY A 52 -10.27 2.04 -18.32
C GLY A 52 -9.22 0.99 -18.71
N ASP A 53 -7.93 1.33 -18.73
CA ASP A 53 -6.86 0.41 -19.20
C ASP A 53 -6.61 -0.81 -18.29
N GLY A 54 -7.18 -0.79 -17.09
CA GLY A 54 -7.03 -1.85 -16.10
C GLY A 54 -5.58 -2.05 -15.62
N ALA A 55 -4.66 -1.09 -15.80
CA ALA A 55 -3.29 -1.19 -15.34
C ALA A 55 -3.08 -0.59 -13.94
N THR A 56 -2.07 -1.07 -13.21
CA THR A 56 -1.57 -0.49 -11.96
C THR A 56 -0.50 0.56 -12.27
N PRO A 57 -0.59 1.79 -11.73
CA PRO A 57 0.39 2.82 -12.02
C PRO A 57 1.74 2.53 -11.36
N ARG A 58 2.83 2.76 -12.09
CA ARG A 58 4.20 2.82 -11.54
C ARG A 58 4.50 4.23 -11.07
N ALA A 59 4.16 4.54 -9.82
CA ALA A 59 4.37 5.85 -9.24
C ALA A 59 4.64 5.78 -7.73
N ALA A 60 5.23 6.85 -7.19
CA ALA A 60 5.15 7.15 -5.77
C ALA A 60 3.86 7.92 -5.52
N MET A 61 3.01 7.42 -4.63
CA MET A 61 1.69 8.02 -4.35
C MET A 61 1.52 8.21 -2.84
N SER A 62 0.91 9.32 -2.45
CA SER A 62 0.56 9.58 -1.07
C SER A 62 -0.77 8.91 -0.72
N VAL A 63 -0.83 8.26 0.45
CA VAL A 63 -2.09 7.68 0.95
C VAL A 63 -2.97 8.81 1.47
N MET A 64 -4.10 9.05 0.81
CA MET A 64 -5.04 10.12 1.19
C MET A 64 -6.04 9.69 2.27
N GLY A 65 -6.39 8.41 2.30
CA GLY A 65 -7.41 7.84 3.18
C GLY A 65 -7.74 6.42 2.74
N GLY A 66 -8.84 5.88 3.26
CA GLY A 66 -9.33 4.57 2.85
C GLY A 66 -10.81 4.39 3.18
N PHE A 67 -11.29 3.16 2.99
CA PHE A 67 -12.69 2.81 3.22
C PHE A 67 -12.77 1.64 4.20
N ARG A 68 -13.81 1.64 5.03
CA ARG A 68 -14.15 0.53 5.93
C ARG A 68 -15.61 0.15 5.79
N ARG A 69 -15.90 -1.14 5.97
CA ARG A 69 -17.28 -1.65 6.00
C ARG A 69 -17.94 -1.30 7.33
N GLY A 70 -19.22 -0.95 7.30
CA GLY A 70 -20.01 -0.51 8.45
C GLY A 70 -20.35 -1.53 9.55
N GLY A 71 -19.61 -2.61 9.72
CA GLY A 71 -19.93 -3.67 10.70
C GLY A 71 -19.25 -3.53 12.07
N LEU A 72 -18.19 -2.73 12.17
CA LEU A 72 -17.44 -2.55 13.43
C LEU A 72 -18.02 -1.37 14.22
N LEU A 73 -18.46 -1.64 15.46
CA LEU A 73 -19.02 -0.66 16.39
C LEU A 73 -18.02 0.45 16.74
N THR A 74 -16.73 0.11 16.81
CA THR A 74 -15.63 1.05 17.00
C THR A 74 -14.86 1.26 15.70
N PRO A 75 -14.53 2.51 15.33
CA PRO A 75 -13.62 2.78 14.21
C PRO A 75 -12.28 2.07 14.42
N ASP A 76 -11.73 1.49 13.36
CA ASP A 76 -10.37 0.94 13.39
C ASP A 76 -9.38 2.04 13.77
N ARG A 77 -8.41 1.73 14.63
CA ARG A 77 -7.30 2.66 14.95
C ARG A 77 -6.33 2.72 13.76
N SER A 78 -6.80 3.22 12.62
CA SER A 78 -5.99 3.45 11.43
C SER A 78 -5.17 4.73 11.60
N GLY A 79 -3.93 4.73 11.09
CA GLY A 79 -3.11 5.94 11.00
C GLY A 79 -3.55 6.90 9.89
N ILE A 80 -4.69 6.64 9.25
CA ILE A 80 -5.30 7.41 8.16
C ILE A 80 -6.80 7.49 8.39
N PHE A 81 -7.46 8.50 7.80
CA PHE A 81 -8.92 8.61 7.80
C PHE A 81 -9.54 7.48 6.97
N LEU A 82 -10.61 6.86 7.50
CA LEU A 82 -11.35 5.79 6.83
C LEU A 82 -12.84 6.14 6.74
N ASP A 83 -13.33 6.31 5.52
CA ASP A 83 -14.75 6.52 5.23
C ASP A 83 -15.54 5.22 5.39
N ARG A 84 -16.76 5.32 5.94
CA ARG A 84 -17.68 4.18 6.02
C ARG A 84 -18.36 3.99 4.68
N VAL A 85 -18.30 2.79 4.14
CA VAL A 85 -19.01 2.40 2.91
C VAL A 85 -19.93 1.22 3.22
N GLY A 86 -21.17 1.30 2.71
CA GLY A 86 -22.27 0.39 3.05
C GLY A 86 -23.23 1.07 3.99
#